data_AF-A0A812K1U3-F1
#
_entry.id   AF-A0A812K1U3-F1
#
_cell.length_a   1.000
_cell.length_b   1.000
_cell.length_c   1.000
_cell.angle_alpha   90.00
_cell.angle_beta   90.00
_cell.angle_gamma   90.00
#
_symmetry.space_group_name_H-M   'P 1'
#
loop_
_entity.id
_entity.type
_entity.pdbx_description
1 polymer ?
#
loop_
_entity_poly.entity_id
_entity_poly.type
_entity_poly.pdbx_seq_one_letter_code
_entity_poly.pdbx_strand_id
1 'polypeptide(L)'
;MEDPVNAMLCHHGFHPSMLAWCSMHQLNLGIMQDFSGSAILLLVRISFFGNYNAEDHLRESMKECTRRFKDFCKLHSFECSQCWLTTGMLHDNQTGWPSLKLKAYNARIFLMFVRAALQAAKSAREAQGLEEDAELSYAVMAAKALCSWFALVERAGRYLTPEQAAEQETAGLVFLRCYTFLARLAASQSIRRWHVITKFHGFRHILQSARLTLYNSRFLHTYVDEDFVGVWIRLSRRVAHALFEFRVLCRFLLRLQAMRTVDQRSVPARWS
;
A
#
# COMPACT_ATOMS: atom_id res chain seq x y z
N MET A 1 -19.71 -1.14 34.50
CA MET A 1 -18.49 -1.00 33.70
C MET A 1 -18.71 0.24 32.87
N GLU A 2 -18.01 1.34 33.18
CA GLU A 2 -18.08 2.54 32.34
C GLU A 2 -17.32 2.27 31.06
N ASP A 3 -17.94 2.56 29.92
CA ASP A 3 -17.25 2.48 28.64
C ASP A 3 -16.08 3.48 28.65
N PRO A 4 -14.87 3.07 28.25
CA PRO A 4 -13.72 3.97 28.26
C PRO A 4 -13.98 5.16 27.34
N VAL A 5 -14.08 6.36 27.93
CA VAL A 5 -14.19 7.61 27.18
C VAL A 5 -12.89 7.83 26.42
N ASN A 6 -12.98 8.07 25.10
CA ASN A 6 -11.82 8.37 24.28
C ASN A 6 -11.14 9.66 24.79
N ALA A 7 -9.91 9.55 25.30
CA ALA A 7 -9.18 10.66 25.90
C ALA A 7 -9.01 11.88 24.98
N MET A 8 -9.05 11.71 23.65
CA MET A 8 -9.00 12.84 22.72
C MET A 8 -10.24 13.72 22.78
N LEU A 9 -11.42 13.14 23.07
CA LEU A 9 -12.67 13.90 23.21
C LEU A 9 -12.68 14.80 24.46
N CYS A 10 -11.82 14.49 25.44
CA CYS A 10 -11.67 15.28 26.66
C CYS A 10 -10.70 16.46 26.50
N HIS A 11 -9.98 16.57 25.37
CA HIS A 11 -9.00 17.64 25.17
C HIS A 11 -9.68 18.92 24.69
N HIS A 12 -9.50 20.02 25.41
CA HIS A 12 -10.02 21.33 25.00
C HIS A 12 -9.47 21.72 23.62
N GLY A 13 -10.37 22.08 22.69
CA GLY A 13 -10.02 22.45 21.32
C GLY A 13 -9.93 21.28 20.32
N PHE A 14 -10.07 20.02 20.76
CA PHE A 14 -10.24 18.92 19.82
C PHE A 14 -11.67 18.93 19.25
N HIS A 15 -11.78 18.81 17.93
CA HIS A 15 -13.06 18.57 17.26
C HIS A 15 -12.90 17.40 16.28
N PRO A 16 -13.84 16.43 16.22
CA PRO A 16 -13.73 15.28 15.32
C PRO A 16 -13.51 15.63 13.84
N SER A 17 -13.95 16.80 13.39
CA SER A 17 -13.70 17.28 12.02
C SER A 17 -12.22 17.56 11.71
N MET A 18 -11.35 17.60 12.72
CA MET A 18 -9.90 17.70 12.54
C MET A 18 -9.28 16.38 12.08
N LEU A 19 -10.01 15.26 12.21
CA LEU A 19 -9.55 13.97 11.75
C LEU A 19 -9.67 13.87 10.23
N ALA A 20 -8.55 13.56 9.58
CA ALA A 20 -8.51 13.31 8.16
C ALA A 20 -8.16 11.84 7.87
N TRP A 21 -8.82 11.29 6.85
CA TRP A 21 -8.43 10.00 6.29
C TRP A 21 -7.13 10.18 5.50
N CYS A 22 -6.09 9.42 5.85
CA CYS A 22 -4.83 9.45 5.13
C CYS A 22 -4.74 8.32 4.09
N SER A 23 -4.28 8.67 2.90
CA SER A 23 -4.08 7.72 1.79
C SER A 23 -3.09 6.61 2.14
N MET A 24 -2.09 6.90 2.97
CA MET A 24 -1.09 5.90 3.41
C MET A 24 -1.74 4.70 4.12
N HIS A 25 -2.61 4.93 5.11
CA HIS A 25 -3.19 3.84 5.90
C HIS A 25 -4.38 3.17 5.21
N GLN A 26 -5.18 3.94 4.48
CA GLN A 26 -6.36 3.43 3.78
C GLN A 26 -5.97 2.64 2.52
N LEU A 27 -5.03 3.17 1.73
CA LEU A 27 -4.61 2.56 0.46
C LEU A 27 -3.32 1.76 0.64
N ASN A 28 -2.19 2.41 0.89
CA ASN A 28 -0.87 1.78 0.76
C ASN A 28 -0.65 0.62 1.74
N LEU A 29 -1.06 0.80 3.00
CA LEU A 29 -0.99 -0.19 4.07
C LEU A 29 -2.34 -0.92 4.28
N GLY A 30 -3.25 -0.81 3.32
CA GLY A 30 -4.59 -1.34 3.41
C GLY A 30 -4.99 -2.00 2.11
N ILE A 31 -5.88 -1.35 1.38
CA ILE A 31 -6.46 -1.84 0.13
C ILE A 31 -5.40 -2.38 -0.85
N MET A 32 -4.24 -1.73 -0.96
CA MET A 32 -3.19 -2.16 -1.88
C MET A 32 -2.49 -3.45 -1.47
N GLN A 33 -2.38 -3.74 -0.18
CA GLN A 33 -1.83 -5.02 0.28
C GLN A 33 -2.77 -6.16 -0.12
N ASP A 34 -4.07 -5.99 0.10
CA ASP A 34 -5.09 -6.98 -0.25
C ASP A 34 -5.21 -7.14 -1.76
N PHE A 35 -5.28 -6.02 -2.50
CA PHE A 35 -5.32 -6.03 -3.96
C PHE A 35 -4.08 -6.70 -4.56
N SER A 36 -2.88 -6.35 -4.08
CA SER A 36 -1.63 -6.94 -4.59
C SER A 36 -1.57 -8.43 -4.28
N GLY A 37 -1.91 -8.86 -3.07
CA GLY A 37 -1.92 -10.28 -2.70
C GLY A 37 -2.88 -11.08 -3.59
N SER A 38 -4.09 -10.56 -3.77
CA SER A 38 -5.12 -11.15 -4.63
C SER A 38 -4.69 -11.24 -6.10
N ALA A 39 -4.11 -10.16 -6.63
CA ALA A 39 -3.63 -10.10 -8.01
C ALA A 39 -2.45 -11.04 -8.27
N ILE A 40 -1.52 -11.17 -7.31
CA ILE A 40 -0.44 -12.14 -7.43
C ILE A 40 -0.99 -13.57 -7.46
N LEU A 41 -1.95 -13.93 -6.60
CA LEU A 41 -2.56 -15.27 -6.66
C LEU A 41 -3.33 -15.52 -7.97
N LEU A 42 -3.97 -14.49 -8.54
CA LEU A 42 -4.55 -14.59 -9.88
C LEU A 42 -3.48 -14.88 -10.94
N LEU A 43 -2.35 -14.16 -10.91
CA LEU A 43 -1.22 -14.38 -11.82
C LEU A 43 -0.59 -15.78 -11.65
N VAL A 44 -0.50 -16.28 -10.42
CA VAL A 44 -0.05 -17.65 -10.11
C VAL A 44 -1.01 -18.70 -10.65
N ARG A 45 -2.34 -18.48 -10.52
CA ARG A 45 -3.38 -19.39 -11.05
C ARG A 45 -3.24 -19.59 -12.55
N ILE A 46 -2.97 -18.51 -13.28
CA ILE A 46 -2.86 -18.53 -14.75
C ILE A 46 -1.43 -18.82 -15.22
N SER A 47 -0.55 -19.31 -14.33
CA SER A 47 0.84 -19.66 -14.61
C SER A 47 1.68 -18.55 -15.24
N PHE A 48 1.38 -17.28 -14.95
CA PHE A 48 2.11 -16.14 -15.50
C PHE A 48 3.60 -16.12 -15.10
N PHE A 49 3.90 -16.63 -13.90
CA PHE A 49 5.26 -16.76 -13.38
C PHE A 49 5.93 -18.08 -13.79
N GLY A 50 5.30 -18.89 -14.63
CA GLY A 50 5.81 -20.20 -15.04
C GLY A 50 4.97 -21.36 -14.52
N ASN A 51 5.23 -22.54 -15.08
CA ASN A 51 4.63 -23.80 -14.65
C ASN A 51 5.64 -24.53 -13.76
N TYR A 52 5.29 -24.70 -12.49
CA TYR A 52 6.12 -25.40 -11.51
C TYR A 52 5.38 -26.63 -11.00
N ASN A 53 6.11 -27.54 -10.34
CA ASN A 53 5.53 -28.69 -9.69
C ASN A 53 4.53 -28.25 -8.59
N ALA A 54 3.45 -29.02 -8.42
CA ALA A 54 2.34 -28.65 -7.55
C ALA A 54 2.77 -28.35 -6.09
N GLU A 55 3.73 -29.11 -5.55
CA GLU A 55 4.20 -28.98 -4.17
C GLU A 55 4.91 -27.64 -3.89
N ASP A 56 5.63 -27.09 -4.87
CA ASP A 56 6.43 -25.86 -4.72
C ASP A 56 5.88 -24.69 -5.55
N HIS A 57 4.74 -24.85 -6.22
CA HIS A 57 4.25 -23.92 -7.24
C HIS A 57 4.14 -22.48 -6.73
N LEU A 58 3.54 -22.30 -5.54
CA LEU A 58 3.40 -20.97 -4.96
C LEU A 58 4.76 -20.38 -4.56
N ARG A 59 5.65 -21.20 -3.96
CA ARG A 59 6.97 -20.74 -3.50
C ARG A 59 7.83 -20.27 -4.66
N GLU A 60 7.92 -21.05 -5.72
CA GLU A 60 8.73 -20.71 -6.89
C GLU A 60 8.12 -19.53 -7.66
N SER A 61 6.79 -19.49 -7.79
CA SER A 61 6.11 -18.33 -8.38
C SER A 61 6.38 -17.03 -7.62
N MET A 62 6.49 -17.07 -6.29
CA MET A 62 6.82 -15.90 -5.47
C MET A 62 8.27 -15.44 -5.62
N LYS A 63 9.21 -16.38 -5.78
CA LYS A 63 10.61 -16.05 -6.13
C LYS A 63 10.67 -15.38 -7.49
N GLU A 64 10.01 -15.94 -8.48
CA GLU A 64 9.96 -15.38 -9.84
C GLU A 64 9.26 -14.02 -9.87
N CYS A 65 8.16 -13.86 -9.13
CA CYS A 65 7.50 -12.56 -8.94
C CYS A 65 8.47 -11.52 -8.36
N THR A 66 9.27 -11.89 -7.36
CA THR A 66 10.28 -11.00 -6.79
C THR A 66 11.35 -10.64 -7.82
N ARG A 67 11.85 -11.62 -8.56
CA ARG A 67 12.88 -11.38 -9.60
C ARG A 67 12.38 -10.39 -10.64
N ARG A 68 11.19 -10.63 -11.21
CA ARG A 68 10.57 -9.73 -12.19
C ARG A 68 10.28 -8.35 -11.61
N PHE A 69 9.87 -8.26 -10.34
CA PHE A 69 9.68 -6.97 -9.67
C PHE A 69 10.99 -6.18 -9.50
N LYS A 70 12.09 -6.85 -9.15
CA LYS A 70 13.42 -6.21 -9.07
C LYS A 70 13.91 -5.75 -10.43
N ASP A 71 13.72 -6.57 -11.47
CA ASP A 71 14.05 -6.21 -12.85
C ASP A 71 13.23 -5.00 -13.31
N PHE A 72 11.93 -4.95 -12.96
CA PHE A 72 11.06 -3.80 -13.19
C PHE A 72 11.57 -2.54 -12.47
N CYS A 73 11.97 -2.66 -11.20
CA CYS A 73 12.53 -1.52 -10.45
C CYS A 73 13.82 -1.02 -11.10
N LYS A 74 14.71 -1.93 -11.52
CA LYS A 74 15.95 -1.57 -12.22
C LYS A 74 15.68 -0.86 -13.55
N LEU A 75 14.75 -1.38 -14.35
CA LEU A 75 14.36 -0.80 -15.64
C LEU A 75 13.85 0.64 -15.49
N HIS A 76 13.09 0.91 -14.43
CA HIS A 76 12.48 2.22 -14.20
C HIS A 76 13.24 3.10 -13.21
N SER A 77 14.44 2.68 -12.77
CA SER A 77 15.26 3.39 -11.77
C SER A 77 14.51 3.69 -10.47
N PHE A 78 13.67 2.75 -10.02
CA PHE A 78 13.00 2.86 -8.74
C PHE A 78 13.87 2.31 -7.60
N GLU A 79 14.09 3.13 -6.59
CA GLU A 79 14.65 2.67 -5.32
C GLU A 79 13.58 1.97 -4.50
N CYS A 80 13.68 0.66 -4.32
CA CYS A 80 12.71 -0.13 -3.56
C CYS A 80 13.42 -1.04 -2.57
N SER A 81 13.11 -0.89 -1.27
CA SER A 81 13.72 -1.67 -0.19
C SER A 81 12.99 -3.00 0.09
N GLN A 82 12.12 -3.43 -0.83
CA GLN A 82 11.32 -4.64 -0.63
C GLN A 82 12.22 -5.89 -0.62
N CYS A 83 12.14 -6.68 0.44
CA CYS A 83 12.84 -7.95 0.53
C CYS A 83 12.22 -8.99 -0.43
N TRP A 84 12.86 -10.15 -0.53
CA TRP A 84 12.30 -11.27 -1.27
C TRP A 84 10.93 -11.65 -0.72
N LEU A 85 9.95 -11.75 -1.61
CA LEU A 85 8.60 -12.12 -1.21
C LEU A 85 8.58 -13.61 -0.87
N THR A 86 7.97 -13.93 0.28
CA THR A 86 7.77 -15.31 0.72
C THR A 86 6.28 -15.63 0.79
N THR A 87 5.92 -16.90 0.81
CA THR A 87 4.52 -17.34 0.98
C THR A 87 3.91 -16.84 2.29
N GLY A 88 4.72 -16.71 3.34
CA GLY A 88 4.29 -16.14 4.63
C GLY A 88 3.94 -14.64 4.56
N MET A 89 4.28 -13.96 3.47
CA MET A 89 3.88 -12.56 3.25
C MET A 89 2.54 -12.41 2.55
N LEU A 90 1.96 -13.49 2.00
CA LEU A 90 0.73 -13.48 1.19
C LEU A 90 -0.57 -13.70 1.97
N HIS A 91 -0.48 -13.90 3.29
CA HIS A 91 -1.63 -14.15 4.13
C HIS A 91 -1.60 -13.28 5.39
N ASP A 92 -2.78 -12.82 5.77
CA ASP A 92 -3.06 -12.61 7.19
C ASP A 92 -3.53 -13.95 7.77
N ASN A 93 -2.72 -14.52 8.67
CA ASN A 93 -2.95 -15.83 9.29
C ASN A 93 -4.34 -15.93 9.97
N GLN A 94 -5.00 -14.80 10.22
CA GLN A 94 -6.27 -14.72 10.93
C GLN A 94 -7.50 -14.79 10.02
N THR A 95 -7.43 -14.24 8.81
CA THR A 95 -8.63 -14.01 7.98
C THR A 95 -8.75 -14.99 6.81
N GLY A 96 -7.64 -15.64 6.42
CA GLY A 96 -7.58 -16.54 5.28
C GLY A 96 -7.71 -15.84 3.93
N TRP A 97 -7.72 -14.50 3.90
CA TRP A 97 -7.74 -13.72 2.68
C TRP A 97 -6.33 -13.34 2.22
N PRO A 98 -6.07 -13.25 0.91
CA PRO A 98 -4.78 -12.85 0.38
C PRO A 98 -4.48 -11.40 0.74
N SER A 99 -3.32 -11.16 1.34
CA SER A 99 -2.82 -9.81 1.60
C SER A 99 -1.30 -9.84 1.57
N LEU A 100 -0.70 -8.98 0.74
CA LEU A 100 0.74 -8.90 0.58
C LEU A 100 1.31 -7.80 1.48
N LYS A 101 2.03 -8.18 2.53
CA LYS A 101 2.65 -7.23 3.48
C LYS A 101 3.77 -6.44 2.80
N LEU A 102 3.52 -5.16 2.53
CA LEU A 102 4.45 -4.24 1.88
C LEU A 102 4.61 -2.97 2.72
N LYS A 103 5.79 -2.34 2.65
CA LYS A 103 5.95 -0.96 3.15
C LYS A 103 5.10 -0.01 2.30
N ALA A 104 4.60 1.07 2.91
CA ALA A 104 3.68 1.99 2.24
C ALA A 104 4.22 2.52 0.90
N TYR A 105 5.47 2.99 0.88
CA TYR A 105 6.10 3.44 -0.37
C TYR A 105 6.27 2.30 -1.39
N ASN A 106 6.79 1.15 -0.94
CA ASN A 106 6.98 -0.03 -1.81
C ASN A 106 5.66 -0.51 -2.42
N ALA A 107 4.53 -0.42 -1.70
CA ALA A 107 3.22 -0.83 -2.18
C ALA A 107 2.85 -0.09 -3.48
N ARG A 108 3.22 1.19 -3.61
CA ARG A 108 2.93 2.01 -4.80
C ARG A 108 3.73 1.55 -6.01
N ILE A 109 5.03 1.32 -5.83
CA ILE A 109 5.89 0.78 -6.89
C ILE A 109 5.40 -0.62 -7.28
N PHE A 110 5.03 -1.43 -6.28
CA PHE A 110 4.53 -2.79 -6.50
C PHE A 110 3.20 -2.80 -7.27
N LEU A 111 2.29 -1.85 -7.00
CA LEU A 111 1.05 -1.70 -7.77
C LEU A 111 1.34 -1.42 -9.25
N MET A 112 2.33 -0.58 -9.56
CA MET A 112 2.73 -0.32 -10.95
C MET A 112 3.23 -1.57 -11.65
N PHE A 113 4.03 -2.38 -10.95
CA PHE A 113 4.48 -3.69 -11.42
C PHE A 113 3.30 -4.67 -11.62
N VAL A 114 2.41 -4.80 -10.63
CA VAL A 114 1.22 -5.67 -10.71
C VAL A 114 0.34 -5.28 -11.89
N ARG A 115 0.12 -3.97 -12.12
CA ARG A 115 -0.61 -3.49 -13.31
C ARG A 115 0.06 -3.97 -14.60
N ALA A 116 1.39 -3.82 -14.72
CA ALA A 116 2.12 -4.24 -15.91
C ALA A 116 2.06 -5.76 -16.11
N ALA A 117 2.20 -6.54 -15.03
CA ALA A 117 2.10 -8.00 -15.07
C ALA A 117 0.71 -8.49 -15.48
N LEU A 118 -0.36 -7.93 -14.89
CA LEU A 118 -1.74 -8.24 -15.25
C LEU A 118 -2.03 -7.91 -16.73
N GLN A 119 -1.56 -6.75 -17.20
CA GLN A 119 -1.73 -6.35 -18.60
C GLN A 119 -0.99 -7.29 -19.55
N ALA A 120 0.25 -7.66 -19.23
CA ALA A 120 1.03 -8.61 -20.02
C ALA A 120 0.37 -9.99 -20.05
N ALA A 121 -0.17 -10.46 -18.92
CA ALA A 121 -0.90 -11.72 -18.85
C ALA A 121 -2.16 -11.69 -19.72
N LYS A 122 -2.94 -10.60 -19.67
CA LYS A 122 -4.14 -10.42 -20.52
C LYS A 122 -3.77 -10.49 -22.01
N SER A 123 -2.79 -9.70 -22.43
CA SER A 123 -2.36 -9.65 -23.83
C SER A 123 -1.78 -10.97 -24.33
N ALA A 124 -1.05 -11.71 -23.48
CA ALA A 124 -0.55 -13.04 -23.84
C ALA A 124 -1.67 -14.05 -24.07
N ARG A 125 -2.73 -14.02 -23.26
CA ARG A 125 -3.90 -14.90 -23.43
C ARG A 125 -4.71 -14.55 -24.69
N GLU A 126 -4.89 -13.27 -24.96
CA GLU A 126 -5.54 -12.79 -26.19
C GLU A 126 -4.78 -13.25 -27.43
N ALA A 127 -3.44 -13.15 -27.42
CA ALA A 127 -2.60 -13.64 -28.52
C ALA A 127 -2.68 -15.16 -28.72
N GLN A 128 -3.02 -15.92 -27.68
CA GLN A 128 -3.24 -17.37 -27.75
C GLN A 128 -4.68 -17.74 -28.16
N GLY A 129 -5.56 -16.76 -28.40
CA GLY A 129 -6.97 -17.01 -28.72
C GLY A 129 -7.77 -17.62 -27.56
N LEU A 130 -7.30 -17.47 -26.32
CA LEU A 130 -8.02 -17.95 -25.14
C LEU A 130 -9.23 -17.06 -24.85
N GLU A 131 -10.29 -17.66 -24.33
CA GLU A 131 -11.50 -16.95 -23.91
C GLU A 131 -11.17 -15.85 -22.88
N GLU A 132 -11.94 -14.76 -22.95
CA GLU A 132 -11.79 -13.62 -22.06
C GLU A 132 -12.01 -14.02 -20.60
N ASP A 133 -10.95 -13.88 -19.80
CA ASP A 133 -11.03 -14.06 -18.35
C ASP A 133 -11.53 -12.74 -17.73
N ALA A 134 -12.82 -12.69 -17.43
CA ALA A 134 -13.46 -11.51 -16.84
C ALA A 134 -12.76 -11.04 -15.55
N GLU A 135 -12.27 -11.97 -14.73
CA GLU A 135 -11.56 -11.63 -13.50
C GLU A 135 -10.24 -10.91 -13.80
N LEU A 136 -9.49 -11.41 -14.79
CA LEU A 136 -8.26 -10.76 -15.25
C LEU A 136 -8.53 -9.39 -15.87
N SER A 137 -9.56 -9.26 -16.72
CA SER A 137 -9.96 -7.97 -17.31
C SER A 137 -10.29 -6.92 -16.25
N TYR A 138 -11.09 -7.28 -15.24
CA TYR A 138 -11.43 -6.36 -14.15
C TYR A 138 -10.25 -6.06 -13.21
N ALA A 139 -9.36 -7.01 -12.98
CA ALA A 139 -8.13 -6.77 -12.22
C ALA A 139 -7.20 -5.78 -12.93
N VAL A 140 -7.05 -5.90 -14.26
CA VAL A 140 -6.30 -4.93 -15.08
C VAL A 140 -6.92 -3.54 -14.97
N MET A 141 -8.24 -3.43 -15.13
CA MET A 141 -8.95 -2.14 -15.04
C MET A 141 -8.80 -1.50 -13.65
N ALA A 142 -8.96 -2.30 -12.58
CA ALA A 142 -8.76 -1.84 -11.21
C ALA A 142 -7.33 -1.30 -11.01
N ALA A 143 -6.31 -2.09 -11.39
CA ALA A 143 -4.91 -1.68 -11.25
C ALA A 143 -4.60 -0.40 -12.06
N LYS A 144 -5.14 -0.29 -13.28
CA LYS A 144 -4.99 0.90 -14.12
C LYS A 144 -5.63 2.13 -13.46
N ALA A 145 -6.87 2.01 -13.00
CA ALA A 145 -7.60 3.10 -12.36
C ALA A 145 -6.89 3.60 -11.10
N LEU A 146 -6.39 2.68 -10.26
CA LEU A 146 -5.68 3.05 -9.04
C LEU A 146 -4.30 3.68 -9.34
N CYS A 147 -3.57 3.18 -10.35
CA CYS A 147 -2.35 3.83 -10.82
C CYS A 147 -2.62 5.24 -11.36
N SER A 148 -3.70 5.45 -12.13
CA SER A 148 -4.10 6.78 -12.60
C SER A 148 -4.42 7.71 -11.43
N TRP A 149 -5.13 7.23 -10.42
CA TRP A 149 -5.41 7.99 -9.20
C TRP A 149 -4.12 8.46 -8.52
N PHE A 150 -3.15 7.56 -8.27
CA PHE A 150 -1.86 7.93 -7.69
C PHE A 150 -1.09 8.92 -8.58
N ALA A 151 -1.10 8.73 -9.89
CA ALA A 151 -0.42 9.64 -10.81
C ALA A 151 -1.02 11.07 -10.76
N LEU A 152 -2.33 11.19 -10.56
CA LEU A 152 -3.00 12.50 -10.39
C LEU A 152 -2.65 13.14 -9.04
N VAL A 153 -2.71 12.35 -7.96
CA VAL A 153 -2.38 12.79 -6.60
C VAL A 153 -0.93 13.28 -6.49
N GLU A 154 0.01 12.63 -7.19
CA GLU A 154 1.43 12.98 -7.14
C GLU A 154 1.81 14.18 -7.99
N ARG A 155 1.15 14.37 -9.15
CA ARG A 155 1.44 15.48 -10.07
C ARG A 155 0.76 16.78 -9.65
N ALA A 156 -0.35 16.69 -8.93
CA ALA A 156 -1.08 17.87 -8.47
C ALA A 156 -0.40 18.53 -7.26
N GLY A 157 -0.57 19.86 -7.15
CA GLY A 157 -0.13 20.62 -5.99
C GLY A 157 -0.98 20.36 -4.75
N ARG A 158 -0.81 21.21 -3.73
CA ARG A 158 -1.58 21.12 -2.46
C ARG A 158 -3.08 21.34 -2.68
N TYR A 159 -3.41 22.29 -3.55
CA TYR A 159 -4.77 22.58 -3.94
C TYR A 159 -5.00 22.07 -5.36
N LEU A 160 -6.15 21.43 -5.55
CA LEU A 160 -6.59 20.84 -6.81
C LEU A 160 -7.42 21.85 -7.58
N THR A 161 -7.36 21.81 -8.91
CA THR A 161 -8.43 22.41 -9.70
C THR A 161 -9.71 21.55 -9.60
N PRO A 162 -10.90 22.10 -9.85
CA PRO A 162 -12.14 21.32 -9.88
C PRO A 162 -12.06 20.12 -10.83
N GLU A 163 -11.37 20.26 -11.96
CA GLU A 163 -11.19 19.21 -12.98
C GLU A 163 -10.27 18.11 -12.44
N GLN A 164 -9.14 18.47 -11.82
CA GLN A 164 -8.23 17.51 -11.20
C GLN A 164 -8.93 16.72 -10.09
N ALA A 165 -9.74 17.38 -9.27
CA ALA A 165 -10.50 16.73 -8.20
C ALA A 165 -11.56 15.77 -8.77
N ALA A 166 -12.26 16.16 -9.84
CA ALA A 166 -13.22 15.29 -10.52
C ALA A 166 -12.56 14.09 -11.21
N GLU A 167 -11.38 14.28 -11.81
CA GLU A 167 -10.61 13.19 -12.43
C GLU A 167 -10.09 12.19 -11.37
N GLN A 168 -9.59 12.70 -10.24
CA GLN A 168 -9.20 11.88 -9.08
C GLN A 168 -10.40 11.08 -8.56
N GLU A 169 -11.54 11.73 -8.32
CA GLU A 169 -12.75 11.03 -7.86
C GLU A 169 -13.18 9.95 -8.84
N THR A 170 -13.20 10.25 -10.15
CA THR A 170 -13.57 9.30 -11.19
C THR A 170 -12.65 8.09 -11.20
N ALA A 171 -11.33 8.28 -11.20
CA ALA A 171 -10.37 7.19 -11.17
C ALA A 171 -10.53 6.31 -9.92
N GLY A 172 -10.74 6.92 -8.75
CA GLY A 172 -10.97 6.20 -7.50
C GLY A 172 -12.29 5.40 -7.51
N LEU A 173 -13.37 5.99 -8.01
CA LEU A 173 -14.68 5.32 -8.11
C LEU A 173 -14.65 4.16 -9.12
N VAL A 174 -13.92 4.28 -10.23
CA VAL A 174 -13.71 3.18 -11.18
C VAL A 174 -13.01 2.01 -10.47
N PHE A 175 -11.93 2.28 -9.72
CA PHE A 175 -11.28 1.23 -8.92
C PHE A 175 -12.25 0.55 -7.95
N LEU A 176 -13.02 1.32 -7.17
CA LEU A 176 -13.98 0.78 -6.19
C LEU A 176 -15.04 -0.11 -6.86
N ARG A 177 -15.55 0.29 -8.03
CA ARG A 177 -16.52 -0.49 -8.82
C ARG A 177 -15.91 -1.79 -9.34
N CYS A 178 -14.71 -1.72 -9.93
CA CYS A 178 -14.01 -2.91 -10.42
C CYS A 178 -13.69 -3.89 -9.28
N TYR A 179 -13.22 -3.40 -8.13
CA TYR A 179 -12.94 -4.26 -6.98
C TYR A 179 -14.22 -4.91 -6.43
N THR A 180 -15.32 -4.17 -6.36
CA THR A 180 -16.62 -4.72 -5.93
C THR A 180 -17.10 -5.82 -6.88
N PHE A 181 -16.90 -5.65 -8.18
CA PHE A 181 -17.19 -6.70 -9.16
C PHE A 181 -16.32 -7.94 -8.95
N LEU A 182 -15.00 -7.77 -8.77
CA LEU A 182 -14.07 -8.87 -8.48
C LEU A 182 -14.46 -9.65 -7.21
N ALA A 183 -14.86 -8.95 -6.14
CA ALA A 183 -15.35 -9.57 -4.90
C ALA A 183 -16.63 -10.40 -5.13
N ARG A 184 -17.59 -9.88 -5.89
CA ARG A 184 -18.82 -10.61 -6.24
C ARG A 184 -18.53 -11.83 -7.10
N LEU A 185 -17.65 -11.69 -8.10
CA LEU A 185 -17.25 -12.78 -8.98
C LEU A 185 -16.57 -13.91 -8.20
N ALA A 186 -15.59 -13.59 -7.35
CA ALA A 186 -14.92 -14.59 -6.52
C ALA A 186 -15.88 -15.25 -5.51
N ALA A 187 -16.81 -14.49 -4.92
CA ALA A 187 -17.84 -15.06 -4.06
C ALA A 187 -18.76 -16.03 -4.82
N SER A 188 -19.19 -15.71 -6.04
CA SER A 188 -20.00 -16.64 -6.87
C SER A 188 -19.26 -17.91 -7.25
N GLN A 189 -17.92 -17.88 -7.26
CA GLN A 189 -17.06 -19.03 -7.55
C GLN A 189 -16.63 -19.77 -6.27
N SER A 190 -17.08 -19.33 -5.08
CA SER A 190 -16.61 -19.84 -3.79
C SER A 190 -15.09 -19.74 -3.60
N ILE A 191 -14.45 -18.74 -4.23
CA ILE A 191 -13.01 -18.49 -4.13
C ILE A 191 -12.76 -17.32 -3.18
N ARG A 192 -11.88 -17.52 -2.20
CA ARG A 192 -11.44 -16.44 -1.29
C ARG A 192 -10.28 -15.65 -1.88
N ARG A 193 -10.54 -14.82 -2.90
CA ARG A 193 -9.52 -13.96 -3.50
C ARG A 193 -9.71 -12.50 -3.14
N TRP A 194 -10.83 -11.91 -3.53
CA TRP A 194 -11.10 -10.48 -3.33
C TRP A 194 -12.07 -10.26 -2.19
N HIS A 195 -11.71 -9.45 -1.20
CA HIS A 195 -12.58 -9.15 -0.06
C HIS A 195 -12.68 -7.66 0.21
N VAL A 196 -13.87 -7.21 0.58
CA VAL A 196 -14.12 -5.80 0.88
C VAL A 196 -13.89 -5.56 2.36
N ILE A 197 -12.99 -4.63 2.68
CA ILE A 197 -12.69 -4.19 4.05
C ILE A 197 -13.24 -2.78 4.33
N THR A 198 -13.27 -2.39 5.60
CA THR A 198 -13.71 -1.06 6.04
C THR A 198 -12.87 0.07 5.43
N LYS A 199 -11.60 -0.19 5.08
CA LYS A 199 -10.74 0.81 4.44
C LYS A 199 -11.24 1.30 3.07
N PHE A 200 -12.07 0.52 2.37
CA PHE A 200 -12.75 0.98 1.15
C PHE A 200 -13.68 2.17 1.42
N HIS A 201 -14.34 2.18 2.58
CA HIS A 201 -15.15 3.31 3.01
C HIS A 201 -14.28 4.53 3.31
N GLY A 202 -13.15 4.34 4.01
CA GLY A 202 -12.16 5.41 4.22
C GLY A 202 -11.63 5.99 2.91
N PHE A 203 -11.36 5.14 1.91
CA PHE A 203 -10.95 5.61 0.59
C PHE A 203 -12.05 6.41 -0.11
N ARG A 204 -13.32 5.99 -0.03
CA ARG A 204 -14.44 6.77 -0.56
C ARG A 204 -14.52 8.17 0.07
N HIS A 205 -14.31 8.28 1.37
CA HIS A 205 -14.24 9.60 2.03
C HIS A 205 -13.07 10.44 1.54
N ILE A 206 -11.90 9.85 1.29
CA ILE A 206 -10.77 10.58 0.68
C ILE A 206 -11.17 11.20 -0.66
N LEU A 207 -11.87 10.44 -1.52
CA LEU A 207 -12.34 10.94 -2.82
C LEU A 207 -13.33 12.10 -2.66
N GLN A 208 -14.33 11.93 -1.78
CA GLN A 208 -15.34 12.95 -1.53
C GLN A 208 -14.74 14.21 -0.92
N SER A 209 -13.84 14.08 0.05
CA SER A 209 -13.14 15.22 0.66
C SER A 209 -12.28 15.96 -0.36
N ALA A 210 -11.54 15.26 -1.22
CA ALA A 210 -10.78 15.90 -2.29
C ALA A 210 -11.69 16.67 -3.26
N ARG A 211 -12.87 16.11 -3.59
CA ARG A 211 -13.86 16.77 -4.45
C ARG A 211 -14.47 18.02 -3.84
N LEU A 212 -14.82 17.96 -2.55
CA LEU A 212 -15.50 19.04 -1.83
C LEU A 212 -14.55 20.17 -1.43
N THR A 213 -13.38 19.82 -0.91
CA THR A 213 -12.42 20.80 -0.36
C THR A 213 -11.38 21.27 -1.36
N LEU A 214 -11.25 20.57 -2.50
CA LEU A 214 -10.16 20.74 -3.46
C LEU A 214 -8.78 20.57 -2.82
N TYR A 215 -8.68 19.89 -1.68
CA TYR A 215 -7.42 19.62 -1.00
C TYR A 215 -6.84 18.28 -1.42
N ASN A 216 -5.57 18.27 -1.81
CA ASN A 216 -4.90 17.05 -2.23
C ASN A 216 -4.56 16.17 -1.02
N SER A 217 -5.13 14.96 -1.00
CA SER A 217 -4.93 13.97 0.07
C SER A 217 -3.47 13.56 0.30
N ARG A 218 -2.57 13.79 -0.66
CA ARG A 218 -1.13 13.60 -0.47
C ARG A 218 -0.61 14.39 0.74
N PHE A 219 -1.07 15.62 0.94
CA PHE A 219 -0.53 16.47 2.01
C PHE A 219 -1.09 16.15 3.40
N LEU A 220 -1.92 15.11 3.52
CA LEU A 220 -2.49 14.60 4.77
C LEU A 220 -1.85 13.28 5.21
N HIS A 221 -0.83 12.79 4.49
CA HIS A 221 -0.13 11.57 4.87
C HIS A 221 0.84 11.78 6.04
N THR A 222 1.04 10.73 6.82
CA THR A 222 1.86 10.77 8.05
C THR A 222 3.12 9.89 7.93
N TYR A 223 3.78 9.87 6.75
CA TYR A 223 4.97 9.04 6.52
C TYR A 223 6.10 9.34 7.52
N VAL A 224 6.35 10.62 7.77
CA VAL A 224 7.40 11.05 8.70
C VAL A 224 7.08 10.59 10.12
N ASP A 225 5.82 10.74 10.54
CA ASP A 225 5.37 10.32 11.86
C ASP A 225 5.47 8.79 12.01
N GLU A 226 5.12 8.03 10.96
CA GLU A 226 5.21 6.57 10.94
C GLU A 226 6.67 6.09 11.03
N ASP A 227 7.58 6.70 10.28
CA ASP A 227 9.02 6.40 10.37
C ASP A 227 9.56 6.71 11.76
N PHE A 228 9.10 7.82 12.37
CA PHE A 228 9.42 8.19 13.73
C PHE A 228 8.90 7.17 14.76
N VAL A 229 7.64 6.76 14.66
CA VAL A 229 7.07 5.68 15.50
C VAL A 229 7.86 4.38 15.32
N GLY A 230 8.27 4.05 14.10
CA GLY A 230 9.14 2.92 13.82
C GLY A 230 10.48 2.99 14.54
N VAL A 231 11.06 4.19 14.69
CA VAL A 231 12.27 4.41 15.53
C VAL A 231 11.96 4.07 16.98
N TRP A 232 10.88 4.60 17.55
CA TRP A 232 10.47 4.33 18.93
C TRP A 232 10.27 2.84 19.19
N ILE A 233 9.59 2.13 18.30
CA ILE A 233 9.37 0.68 18.40
C ILE A 233 10.70 -0.09 18.42
N ARG A 234 11.68 0.31 17.59
CA ARG A 234 13.00 -0.35 17.58
C ARG A 234 13.78 -0.09 18.87
N LEU A 235 13.65 1.09 19.45
CA LEU A 235 14.28 1.44 20.73
C LEU A 235 13.61 0.67 21.88
N SER A 236 12.28 0.62 21.90
CA SER A 236 11.48 -0.01 22.96
C SER A 236 11.71 -1.51 23.08
N ARG A 237 11.83 -2.24 21.96
CA ARG A 237 12.08 -3.69 21.94
C ARG A 237 13.38 -4.13 22.61
N ARG A 238 14.28 -3.21 22.92
CA ARG A 238 15.60 -3.50 23.48
C ARG A 238 15.75 -3.01 24.92
N VAL A 239 14.64 -2.68 25.58
CA VAL A 239 14.57 -2.10 26.92
C VAL A 239 13.76 -3.03 27.82
N ALA A 240 14.23 -3.25 29.06
CA ALA A 240 13.49 -4.01 30.06
C ALA A 240 12.23 -3.24 30.53
N HIS A 241 11.18 -3.96 30.91
CA HIS A 241 9.92 -3.36 31.36
C HIS A 241 10.09 -2.42 32.56
N ALA A 242 10.97 -2.77 33.51
CA ALA A 242 11.33 -1.89 34.60
C ALA A 242 12.09 -0.66 34.06
N LEU A 243 11.51 0.53 34.26
CA LEU A 243 11.98 1.81 33.71
C LEU A 243 11.85 1.94 32.19
N PHE A 244 10.85 1.28 31.58
CA PHE A 244 10.64 1.29 30.14
C PHE A 244 10.69 2.70 29.54
N GLU A 245 9.80 3.59 29.98
CA GLU A 245 9.67 4.95 29.44
C GLU A 245 10.99 5.73 29.55
N PHE A 246 11.58 5.73 30.75
CA PHE A 246 12.85 6.40 31.02
C PHE A 246 13.98 5.87 30.13
N ARG A 247 14.14 4.54 30.02
CA ARG A 247 15.22 3.92 29.23
C ARG A 247 15.03 4.13 27.73
N VAL A 248 13.79 4.17 27.22
CA VAL A 248 13.53 4.49 25.82
C VAL A 248 13.89 5.95 25.53
N LEU A 249 13.53 6.89 26.43
CA LEU A 249 13.94 8.29 26.34
C LEU A 249 15.48 8.45 26.34
N CYS A 250 16.18 7.80 27.28
CA CYS A 250 17.65 7.85 27.33
C CYS A 250 18.29 7.38 26.02
N ARG A 251 17.78 6.28 25.43
CA ARG A 251 18.31 5.77 24.16
C ARG A 251 18.01 6.68 22.98
N PHE A 252 16.85 7.33 22.99
CA PHE A 252 16.53 8.35 21.99
C PHE A 252 17.49 9.55 22.09
N LEU A 253 17.78 10.03 23.30
CA LEU A 253 18.77 11.10 23.53
C LEU A 253 20.18 10.71 23.05
N LEU A 254 20.64 9.49 23.36
CA LEU A 254 21.93 8.98 22.87
C LEU A 254 21.99 8.92 21.34
N ARG A 255 20.89 8.56 20.68
CA ARG A 255 20.79 8.59 19.21
C ARG A 255 20.91 10.02 18.67
N LEU A 256 20.23 10.99 19.27
CA LEU A 256 20.33 12.40 18.86
C LEU A 256 21.78 12.91 18.99
N GLN A 257 22.46 12.55 20.08
CA GLN A 257 23.86 12.89 20.29
C GLN A 257 24.77 12.27 19.22
N ALA A 258 24.57 10.99 18.88
CA ALA A 258 25.33 10.33 17.82
C ALA A 258 25.13 10.98 16.44
N MET A 259 23.89 11.38 16.10
CA MET A 259 23.60 12.05 14.82
C MET A 259 24.32 13.41 14.73
N ARG A 260 24.36 14.19 15.82
CA ARG A 260 25.14 15.44 15.87
C ARG A 260 26.63 15.23 15.56
N THR A 261 27.22 14.14 16.07
CA THR A 261 28.64 13.85 15.84
C THR A 261 28.97 13.39 14.42
N VAL A 262 28.00 12.79 13.71
CA VAL A 262 28.17 12.39 12.30
C VAL A 262 28.13 13.61 11.40
N ASP A 263 27.17 14.51 11.63
CA ASP A 263 26.98 15.72 10.81
C ASP A 263 28.21 16.64 10.87
N GLN A 264 28.83 16.76 12.05
CA GLN A 264 30.09 17.50 12.23
C GLN A 264 31.30 16.89 11.50
N ARG A 265 31.25 15.62 11.11
CA ARG A 265 32.32 14.93 10.37
C ARG A 265 32.07 14.90 8.85
N SER A 266 30.90 15.32 8.39
CA SER A 266 30.46 15.18 6.99
C SER A 266 30.09 16.50 6.29
N VAL A 267 30.59 17.65 6.76
CA VAL A 267 30.50 18.90 5.97
C VAL A 267 31.80 19.09 5.17
N PRO A 268 31.89 18.63 3.90
CA PRO A 268 32.86 19.19 2.98
C PRO A 268 32.45 20.64 2.69
N ALA A 269 33.36 21.57 2.92
CA ALA A 269 33.23 22.98 2.59
C ALA A 269 33.10 23.18 1.06
N ARG A 270 31.90 23.03 0.52
CA ARG A 270 31.56 23.43 -0.86
C ARG A 270 30.10 23.83 -0.96
N TRP A 271 29.77 24.99 -0.40
CA TRP A 271 28.71 25.88 -0.90
C TRP A 271 29.06 27.31 -0.44
N SER A 272 30.01 27.91 -1.16
CA SER A 272 30.17 29.36 -1.33
C SER A 272 29.68 29.70 -2.72
#